data_AF-A0A7X6VII9-F1
#
_entry.id   AF-A0A7X6VII9-F1
#
_cell.length_a   1.000
_cell.length_b   1.000
_cell.length_c   1.000
_cell.angle_alpha   90.00
_cell.angle_beta   90.00
_cell.angle_gamma   90.00
#
_symmetry.space_group_name_H-M   'P 1'
#
loop_
_entity.id
_entity.type
_entity.pdbx_description
1 polymer ?
#
loop_
_entity_poly.entity_id
_entity_poly.type
_entity_poly.pdbx_seq_one_letter_code
_entity_poly.pdbx_strand_id
1 'polypeptide(L)'
;ALAKGRPDEADMKKAAGFARKAAAKINGIAARTELIPVFVKGTPKPYRGYYQPRDRRGNPINILKVKPLTSDDCTNCLLCAKVCPMGSISFDNVREYTGICIKCGACIKKCPAQAKYYDDEGFLYHKRELEEGLKRRAEPALFL
;
A
#
# COMPACT_ATOMS: atom_id res chain seq x y z
N ALA A 1 -11.14 2.61 -10.17
CA ALA A 1 -10.48 3.05 -8.92
C ALA A 1 -10.67 1.99 -7.84
N LEU A 2 -9.57 1.34 -7.46
CA LEU A 2 -9.55 0.42 -6.31
C LEU A 2 -10.01 1.11 -5.03
N ALA A 3 -10.82 0.40 -4.25
CA ALA A 3 -11.33 0.85 -2.95
C ALA A 3 -12.01 2.24 -2.98
N LYS A 4 -12.64 2.62 -4.10
CA LYS A 4 -13.36 3.89 -4.22
C LYS A 4 -14.40 4.01 -3.10
N GLY A 5 -14.41 5.15 -2.41
CA GLY A 5 -15.34 5.44 -1.32
C GLY A 5 -14.95 4.84 0.03
N ARG A 6 -13.79 4.18 0.15
CA ARG A 6 -13.30 3.62 1.41
C ARG A 6 -12.06 4.36 1.94
N PRO A 7 -11.88 4.49 3.27
CA PRO A 7 -12.80 4.04 4.32
C PRO A 7 -14.10 4.86 4.34
N ASP A 8 -15.24 4.18 4.46
CA ASP A 8 -16.56 4.78 4.68
C ASP A 8 -16.96 4.76 6.17
N GLU A 9 -18.15 5.24 6.51
CA GLU A 9 -18.67 5.23 7.89
C GLU A 9 -18.73 3.81 8.48
N ALA A 10 -19.09 2.81 7.68
CA ALA A 10 -19.15 1.42 8.13
C ALA A 10 -17.75 0.85 8.41
N ASP A 11 -16.74 1.25 7.63
CA ASP A 11 -15.33 0.94 7.88
C ASP A 11 -14.86 1.58 9.19
N MET A 12 -15.19 2.85 9.41
CA MET A 12 -14.84 3.56 10.64
C MET A 12 -15.52 2.97 11.87
N LYS A 13 -16.79 2.55 11.76
CA LYS A 13 -17.50 1.85 12.85
C LYS A 13 -16.83 0.53 13.21
N LYS A 14 -16.36 -0.23 12.21
CA LYS A 14 -15.60 -1.47 12.43
C LYS A 14 -14.24 -1.20 13.08
N ALA A 15 -13.52 -0.19 12.61
CA ALA A 15 -12.23 0.22 13.19
C ALA A 15 -12.38 0.62 14.67
N ALA A 16 -13.36 1.46 14.99
CA ALA A 16 -13.65 1.87 16.37
C ALA A 16 -14.09 0.68 17.25
N GLY A 17 -14.90 -0.23 16.70
CA GLY A 17 -15.28 -1.47 17.39
C GLY A 17 -14.09 -2.38 17.68
N PHE A 18 -13.19 -2.55 16.73
CA PHE A 18 -11.95 -3.31 16.91
C PHE A 18 -11.06 -2.68 17.98
N ALA A 19 -10.87 -1.35 17.95
CA ALA A 19 -10.09 -0.62 18.94
C ALA A 19 -10.62 -0.82 20.38
N ARG A 20 -11.94 -0.74 20.59
CA ARG A 20 -12.54 -1.00 21.90
C ARG A 20 -12.30 -2.43 22.39
N LYS A 21 -12.44 -3.42 21.51
CA LYS A 21 -12.19 -4.83 21.87
C LYS A 21 -10.71 -5.07 22.19
N ALA A 22 -9.80 -4.48 21.43
CA ALA A 22 -8.35 -4.55 21.69
C ALA A 22 -8.01 -3.93 23.06
N ALA A 23 -8.54 -2.74 23.36
CA ALA A 23 -8.34 -2.09 24.65
C ALA A 23 -8.89 -2.93 25.82
N ALA A 24 -10.10 -3.48 25.68
CA ALA A 24 -10.68 -4.37 26.69
C ALA A 24 -9.83 -5.63 26.91
N LYS A 25 -9.32 -6.25 25.83
CA LYS A 25 -8.43 -7.41 25.93
C LYS A 25 -7.13 -7.04 26.65
N ILE A 26 -6.52 -5.89 26.32
CA ILE A 26 -5.29 -5.43 26.96
C ILE A 26 -5.48 -5.17 28.45
N ASN A 27 -6.57 -4.49 28.83
CA ASN A 27 -6.88 -4.18 30.22
C ASN A 27 -7.22 -5.42 31.05
N GLY A 28 -7.66 -6.51 30.41
CA GLY A 28 -7.97 -7.78 31.07
C GLY A 28 -6.76 -8.69 31.30
N ILE A 29 -5.57 -8.33 30.81
CA ILE A 29 -4.35 -9.13 31.00
C ILE A 29 -3.74 -8.77 32.36
N ALA A 30 -3.71 -9.74 33.28
CA ALA A 30 -3.11 -9.52 34.60
C ALA A 30 -1.59 -9.69 34.57
N ALA A 31 -1.09 -10.57 33.71
CA ALA A 31 0.34 -10.83 33.56
C ALA A 31 0.73 -11.08 32.09
N ARG A 32 1.95 -10.65 31.71
CA ARG A 32 2.48 -10.85 30.35
C ARG A 32 2.54 -12.33 29.95
N THR A 33 2.61 -13.25 30.91
CA THR A 33 2.58 -14.69 30.70
C THR A 33 1.24 -15.22 30.17
N GLU A 34 0.16 -14.46 30.32
CA GLU A 34 -1.17 -14.79 29.77
C GLU A 34 -1.30 -14.44 28.28
N LEU A 35 -0.31 -13.72 27.72
CA LEU A 35 -0.29 -13.38 26.30
C LEU A 35 -0.01 -14.61 25.45
N ILE A 36 -1.07 -15.14 24.84
CA ILE A 36 -0.98 -16.12 23.77
C ILE A 36 -0.95 -15.42 22.40
N PRO A 37 -0.07 -15.84 21.48
CA PRO A 37 -0.06 -15.32 20.11
C PRO A 37 -1.42 -15.52 19.42
N VAL A 38 -1.90 -14.49 18.75
CA VAL A 38 -3.12 -14.57 17.95
C VAL A 38 -2.82 -15.35 16.67
N PHE A 39 -3.56 -16.43 16.43
CA PHE A 39 -3.44 -17.16 15.19
C PHE A 39 -3.99 -16.35 14.01
N VAL A 40 -3.15 -16.18 12.98
CA VAL A 40 -3.53 -15.53 11.72
C VAL A 40 -3.31 -16.51 10.57
N LYS A 41 -4.25 -16.56 9.62
CA LYS A 41 -4.11 -17.38 8.42
C LYS A 41 -2.94 -16.85 7.58
N GLY A 42 -2.08 -17.74 7.10
CA GLY A 42 -0.91 -17.35 6.30
C GLY A 42 -0.12 -18.56 5.80
N THR A 43 0.95 -18.30 5.06
CA THR A 43 1.91 -19.35 4.68
C THR A 43 2.93 -19.51 5.83
N PRO A 44 3.05 -20.69 6.46
CA PRO A 44 4.06 -20.93 7.49
C PRO A 44 5.47 -20.90 6.88
N LYS A 45 6.51 -20.83 7.73
CA LYS A 45 7.89 -20.88 7.27
C LYS A 45 8.14 -22.20 6.49
N PRO A 46 8.77 -22.15 5.30
CA PRO A 46 9.32 -20.98 4.61
C PRO A 46 8.24 -20.07 3.99
N TYR A 47 8.36 -18.76 4.22
CA TYR A 47 7.44 -17.78 3.65
C TYR A 47 7.50 -17.77 2.12
N ARG A 48 6.40 -17.35 1.48
CA ARG A 48 6.40 -17.10 0.02
C ARG A 48 7.45 -16.05 -0.32
N GLY A 49 8.07 -16.19 -1.49
CA GLY A 49 8.96 -15.17 -2.04
C GLY A 49 8.23 -13.85 -2.32
N TYR A 50 8.95 -12.88 -2.88
CA TYR A 50 8.35 -11.60 -3.27
C TYR A 50 7.12 -11.80 -4.16
N TYR A 51 6.08 -11.00 -3.88
CA TYR A 51 4.88 -11.01 -4.69
C TYR A 51 5.21 -10.62 -6.14
N GLN A 52 4.81 -11.49 -7.07
CA GLN A 52 4.94 -11.29 -8.50
C GLN A 52 3.55 -11.42 -9.11
N PRO A 53 2.95 -10.31 -9.59
CA PRO A 53 1.75 -10.37 -10.40
C PRO A 53 1.94 -11.34 -11.58
N ARG A 54 0.85 -11.92 -12.05
CA ARG A 54 0.87 -12.79 -13.24
C ARG A 54 -0.02 -12.20 -14.33
N ASP A 55 0.36 -12.40 -15.58
CA ASP A 55 -0.50 -12.08 -16.71
C ASP A 55 -1.65 -13.10 -16.86
N ARG A 56 -2.54 -12.89 -17.83
CA ARG A 56 -3.66 -13.79 -18.15
C ARG A 56 -3.23 -15.19 -18.60
N ARG A 57 -1.97 -15.37 -18.99
CA ARG A 57 -1.36 -16.66 -19.38
C ARG A 57 -0.62 -17.31 -18.21
N GLY A 58 -0.58 -16.67 -17.04
CA GLY A 58 0.09 -17.15 -15.85
C GLY A 58 1.59 -16.80 -15.77
N ASN A 59 2.14 -16.04 -16.72
CA ASN A 59 3.55 -15.63 -16.70
C ASN A 59 3.79 -14.56 -15.63
N PRO A 60 4.92 -14.61 -14.90
CA PRO A 60 5.24 -13.60 -13.90
C PRO A 60 5.57 -12.25 -14.54
N ILE A 61 5.08 -11.18 -13.92
CA ILE A 61 5.39 -9.78 -14.24
C ILE A 61 6.23 -9.22 -13.09
N ASN A 62 7.42 -8.71 -13.40
CA ASN A 62 8.32 -8.16 -12.39
C ASN A 62 8.19 -6.63 -12.28
N ILE A 63 7.36 -6.18 -11.34
CA ILE A 63 7.18 -4.74 -11.06
C ILE A 63 7.96 -4.28 -9.81
N LEU A 64 8.86 -5.10 -9.27
CA LEU A 64 9.51 -4.86 -7.98
C LEU A 64 10.25 -3.51 -7.97
N LYS A 65 11.00 -3.21 -9.03
CA LYS A 65 11.86 -2.03 -9.13
C LYS A 65 11.21 -0.82 -9.82
N VAL A 66 9.98 -0.96 -10.32
CA VAL A 66 9.25 0.13 -11.00
C VAL A 66 9.05 1.32 -10.05
N LYS A 67 9.38 2.53 -10.49
CA LYS A 67 9.24 3.77 -9.72
C LYS A 67 8.47 4.80 -10.56
N PRO A 68 7.71 5.72 -9.93
CA PRO A 68 7.11 6.82 -10.66
C PRO A 68 8.17 7.68 -11.35
N LEU A 69 7.93 8.02 -12.60
CA LEU A 69 8.70 9.01 -13.36
C LEU A 69 8.19 10.43 -13.08
N THR A 70 8.88 11.41 -13.66
CA THR A 70 8.55 12.84 -13.56
C THR A 70 8.50 13.43 -14.96
N SER A 71 7.43 14.11 -15.33
CA SER A 71 7.29 14.82 -16.61
C SER A 71 7.95 16.20 -16.54
N ASP A 72 7.97 16.88 -17.67
CA ASP A 72 8.52 18.23 -17.81
C ASP A 72 7.59 19.31 -17.24
N ASP A 73 6.35 18.96 -16.88
CA ASP A 73 5.44 19.85 -16.14
C ASP A 73 5.89 20.10 -14.69
N CYS A 74 6.96 19.44 -14.26
CA CYS A 74 7.47 19.57 -12.90
C CYS A 74 8.08 20.95 -12.65
N THR A 75 7.49 21.68 -11.69
CA THR A 75 7.95 23.00 -11.25
C THR A 75 9.02 22.97 -10.16
N ASN A 76 9.60 21.79 -9.88
CA ASN A 76 10.55 21.56 -8.79
C ASN A 76 10.10 22.05 -7.40
N CYS A 77 8.80 22.02 -7.09
CA CYS A 77 8.26 22.47 -5.80
C CYS A 77 8.63 21.59 -4.57
N LEU A 78 9.35 20.48 -4.79
CA LEU A 78 9.83 19.53 -3.78
C LEU A 78 8.75 18.83 -2.92
N LEU A 79 7.45 19.05 -3.19
CA LEU A 79 6.38 18.46 -2.39
C LEU A 79 6.42 16.92 -2.41
N CYS A 80 6.75 16.33 -3.56
CA CYS A 80 6.86 14.87 -3.69
C CYS A 80 7.94 14.26 -2.77
N ALA A 81 9.08 14.94 -2.58
CA ALA A 81 10.13 14.53 -1.65
C ALA A 81 9.65 14.63 -0.21
N LYS A 82 9.00 15.76 0.16
CA LYS A 82 8.46 16.00 1.51
C LYS A 82 7.40 14.97 1.93
N VAL A 83 6.52 14.55 1.01
CA VAL A 83 5.42 13.60 1.35
C VAL A 83 5.81 12.14 1.19
N CYS A 84 7.03 11.81 0.76
CA CYS A 84 7.46 10.43 0.61
C CYS A 84 7.68 9.81 2.00
N PRO A 85 6.87 8.84 2.44
CA PRO A 85 7.03 8.25 3.78
C PRO A 85 8.33 7.45 3.92
N MET A 86 8.96 7.09 2.79
CA MET A 86 10.22 6.36 2.75
C MET A 86 11.43 7.28 2.58
N GLY A 87 11.24 8.61 2.52
CA GLY A 87 12.33 9.56 2.27
C GLY A 87 13.13 9.27 1.00
N SER A 88 12.51 8.62 0.00
CA SER A 88 13.23 7.95 -1.09
C SER A 88 13.37 8.78 -2.37
N ILE A 89 12.96 10.04 -2.36
CA ILE A 89 13.06 10.97 -3.50
C ILE A 89 14.06 12.06 -3.11
N SER A 90 15.04 12.34 -3.98
CA SER A 90 16.05 13.36 -3.70
C SER A 90 15.43 14.77 -3.62
N PHE A 91 15.95 15.59 -2.71
CA PHE A 91 15.62 17.02 -2.62
C PHE A 91 16.38 17.86 -3.65
N ASP A 92 17.53 17.40 -4.13
CA ASP A 92 18.33 18.08 -5.15
C ASP A 92 17.77 17.85 -6.56
N ASN A 93 17.30 16.62 -6.81
CA ASN A 93 16.66 16.24 -8.07
C ASN A 93 15.48 15.31 -7.82
N VAL A 94 14.26 15.85 -7.87
CA VAL A 94 13.05 15.07 -7.62
C VAL A 94 12.81 13.93 -8.64
N ARG A 95 13.54 13.89 -9.75
CA ARG A 95 13.50 12.78 -10.71
C ARG A 95 14.22 11.53 -10.21
N GLU A 96 15.11 11.68 -9.24
CA GLU A 96 15.93 10.61 -8.70
C GLU A 96 15.34 9.99 -7.44
N TYR A 97 15.42 8.66 -7.36
CA TYR A 97 15.06 7.90 -6.17
C TYR A 97 16.29 7.33 -5.50
N THR A 98 16.63 7.86 -4.33
CA THR A 98 17.76 7.45 -3.49
C THR A 98 17.46 6.26 -2.58
N GLY A 99 16.20 5.84 -2.50
CA GLY A 99 15.75 4.75 -1.63
C GLY A 99 14.70 3.82 -2.25
N ILE A 100 13.99 3.09 -1.38
CA ILE A 100 12.96 2.12 -1.77
C ILE A 100 11.60 2.80 -1.93
N CYS A 101 11.05 2.73 -3.14
CA CYS A 101 9.66 3.10 -3.40
C CYS A 101 8.71 1.95 -3.05
N ILE A 102 7.86 2.15 -2.04
CA ILE A 102 6.78 1.21 -1.66
C ILE A 102 5.51 1.37 -2.49
N LYS A 103 5.54 2.21 -3.54
CA LYS A 103 4.42 2.49 -4.45
C LYS A 103 3.13 2.97 -3.76
N CYS A 104 3.26 3.72 -2.66
CA CYS A 104 2.11 4.29 -1.92
C CYS A 104 1.33 5.36 -2.72
N GLY A 105 1.94 5.94 -3.76
CA GLY A 105 1.31 6.93 -4.63
C GLY A 105 1.16 8.34 -4.02
N ALA A 106 1.74 8.61 -2.85
CA ALA A 106 1.67 9.92 -2.20
C ALA A 106 2.24 11.04 -3.10
N CYS A 107 3.40 10.82 -3.71
CA CYS A 107 4.03 11.76 -4.63
C CYS A 107 3.18 12.07 -5.87
N ILE A 108 2.44 11.08 -6.39
CA ILE A 108 1.52 11.24 -7.52
C ILE A 108 0.30 12.06 -7.11
N LYS A 109 -0.40 11.63 -6.04
CA LYS A 109 -1.65 12.26 -5.60
C LYS A 109 -1.48 13.70 -5.11
N LYS A 110 -0.30 14.03 -4.57
CA LYS A 110 -0.03 15.36 -4.00
C LYS A 110 0.66 16.31 -4.99
N CYS A 111 1.10 15.84 -6.16
CA CYS A 111 1.75 16.73 -7.14
C CYS A 111 0.71 17.69 -7.75
N PRO A 112 0.82 19.01 -7.53
CA PRO A 112 -0.15 19.97 -8.06
C PRO A 112 -0.08 20.07 -9.59
N ALA A 113 1.11 19.87 -10.16
CA ALA A 113 1.32 19.85 -11.61
C ALA A 113 1.02 18.49 -12.25
N GLN A 114 0.59 17.48 -11.46
CA GLN A 114 0.36 16.11 -11.93
C GLN A 114 1.56 15.46 -12.65
N ALA A 115 2.78 15.98 -12.42
CA ALA A 115 3.98 15.58 -13.14
C ALA A 115 4.52 14.19 -12.77
N LYS A 116 3.98 13.50 -11.76
CA LYS A 116 4.43 12.16 -11.34
C LYS A 116 3.51 11.08 -11.91
N TYR A 117 4.07 10.08 -12.57
CA TYR A 117 3.28 9.03 -13.25
C TYR A 117 4.03 7.70 -13.34
N TYR A 118 3.35 6.64 -13.79
CA TYR A 118 3.96 5.36 -14.17
C TYR A 118 3.70 5.12 -15.66
N ASP A 119 4.70 4.61 -16.36
CA ASP A 119 4.64 4.21 -17.78
C ASP A 119 4.97 2.73 -17.99
N ASP A 120 5.60 2.06 -17.01
CA ASP A 120 5.88 0.63 -17.04
C ASP A 120 4.62 -0.19 -17.37
N GLU A 121 4.66 -0.91 -18.49
CA GLU A 121 3.51 -1.65 -19.03
C GLU A 121 3.00 -2.72 -18.06
N GLY A 122 3.92 -3.42 -17.38
CA GLY A 122 3.59 -4.47 -16.42
C GLY A 122 2.86 -3.92 -15.19
N PHE A 123 3.31 -2.78 -14.68
CA PHE A 123 2.67 -2.07 -13.59
C PHE A 123 1.29 -1.55 -13.98
N LEU A 124 1.17 -0.93 -15.15
CA LEU A 124 -0.10 -0.43 -15.67
C LEU A 124 -1.09 -1.57 -15.96
N TYR A 125 -0.61 -2.69 -16.49
CA TYR A 125 -1.40 -3.90 -16.66
C TYR A 125 -1.92 -4.42 -15.31
N HIS A 126 -1.05 -4.60 -14.31
CA HIS A 126 -1.46 -5.12 -13.01
C HIS A 126 -2.47 -4.20 -12.32
N LYS A 127 -2.30 -2.87 -12.43
CA LYS A 127 -3.29 -1.91 -11.95
C LYS A 127 -4.65 -2.16 -12.59
N ARG A 128 -4.73 -2.29 -13.92
CA ARG A 128 -5.99 -2.55 -14.64
C ARG A 128 -6.60 -3.88 -14.21
N GLU A 129 -5.80 -4.93 -14.12
CA GLU A 129 -6.26 -6.26 -13.69
C GLU A 129 -6.89 -6.22 -12.30
N LEU A 130 -6.26 -5.55 -11.33
CA LEU A 130 -6.84 -5.35 -10.00
C LEU A 130 -8.17 -4.57 -10.06
N GLU A 131 -8.25 -3.52 -10.87
CA GLU A 131 -9.48 -2.72 -11.02
C GLU A 131 -10.62 -3.49 -11.70
N GLU A 132 -10.29 -4.39 -12.62
CA GLU A 132 -11.25 -5.25 -13.33
C GLU A 132 -11.71 -6.44 -12.47
N GLY A 133 -10.80 -7.06 -11.71
CA GLY A 133 -11.04 -8.27 -10.94
C GLY A 133 -11.54 -8.03 -9.51
N LEU A 134 -11.06 -6.99 -8.82
CA LEU A 134 -11.39 -6.71 -7.42
C LEU A 134 -12.53 -5.70 -7.27
N LYS A 135 -13.68 -6.03 -7.86
CA LYS A 135 -14.89 -5.17 -7.84
C LYS A 135 -15.71 -5.27 -6.57
N ARG A 136 -15.64 -6.42 -5.86
CA ARG A 136 -16.44 -6.65 -4.66
C ARG A 136 -15.91 -5.84 -3.46
N ARG A 137 -16.81 -5.44 -2.55
CA ARG A 137 -16.41 -4.93 -1.24
C ARG A 137 -15.77 -6.07 -0.43
N ALA A 138 -14.53 -5.88 0.01
CA ALA A 138 -13.86 -6.84 0.88
C ALA A 138 -13.97 -6.39 2.35
N GLU A 139 -14.55 -7.23 3.20
CA GLU A 139 -14.61 -6.97 4.65
C GLU A 139 -13.28 -7.27 5.34
N PRO A 140 -12.88 -6.47 6.36
CA PRO A 140 -11.69 -6.78 7.14
C PRO A 140 -11.92 -8.05 7.95
N ALA A 141 -10.96 -8.97 7.92
CA ALA A 141 -10.85 -10.03 8.91
C ALA A 141 -10.19 -9.47 10.16
N LEU A 142 -10.86 -9.59 11.32
CA LEU A 142 -10.35 -9.09 12.59
C LEU A 142 -9.79 -10.26 13.40
N PHE A 143 -8.60 -10.08 13.95
CA PHE A 143 -7.90 -11.04 14.80
C PHE A 143 -7.62 -10.34 16.13
N LEU A 144 -8.12 -10.89 17.24
CA LEU A 144 -8.00 -10.30 18.56
C LEU A 144 -7.34 -11.24 19.55
#